data_AF-A0A4Q5YWX2-F1
#
_entry.id   AF-A0A4Q5YWX2-F1
#
_cell.length_a   1.000
_cell.length_b   1.000
_cell.length_c   1.000
_cell.angle_alpha   90.00
_cell.angle_beta   90.00
_cell.angle_gamma   90.00
#
_symmetry.space_group_name_H-M   'P 1'
#
loop_
_entity.id
_entity.type
_entity.pdbx_description
1 polymer ?
#
loop_
_entity_poly.entity_id
_entity_poly.type
_entity_poly.pdbx_seq_one_letter_code
_entity_poly.pdbx_strand_id
1 'polypeptide(L)'
;MKMLKKTLFILGVILLSVNIFGLFKSMRNPEIYTLEQKLKNRLNDVVIKYPDIKKQLVRRENESEVDFAVRVNKVVNDGFAHYWKSEGIEIYNMRVPIWENYLLYAASYINPKKYQRYEFSNYKKGLERGVGLCSSHSIVVKGVLLDNGIKAELLDVGGRHVVVRAEFNNSTAYMLDPDFGYYVPHDTAAITANPELVREPYSTMASLYYKEAVEPYTTDMMVDIFGKRKYVYNVSNPFEDFSYWAIWIIPVLLMLPLIISSIKRNRHMVR
;
A
#
# COMPACT_ATOMS: atom_id res chain seq x y z
N MET A 1 32.62 -25.98 16.06
CA MET A 1 32.80 -24.76 15.24
C MET A 1 32.65 -24.95 13.72
N LYS A 2 33.24 -25.97 13.07
CA LYS A 2 33.10 -26.16 11.61
C LYS A 2 31.64 -26.39 11.17
N MET A 3 30.88 -27.20 11.89
CA MET A 3 29.45 -27.46 11.59
C MET A 3 28.61 -26.19 11.67
N LEU A 4 28.74 -25.39 12.75
CA LEU A 4 28.04 -24.12 12.89
C LEU A 4 28.29 -23.17 11.70
N LYS A 5 29.55 -23.00 11.27
CA LYS A 5 29.88 -22.15 10.12
C LYS A 5 29.24 -22.64 8.82
N LYS A 6 29.18 -23.96 8.61
CA LYS A 6 28.48 -24.55 7.45
C LYS A 6 26.98 -24.29 7.53
N THR A 7 26.36 -24.47 8.69
CA THR A 7 24.92 -24.21 8.90
C THR A 7 24.58 -22.75 8.62
N LEU A 8 25.34 -21.80 9.17
CA LEU A 8 25.13 -20.37 8.92
C LEU A 8 25.30 -20.04 7.43
N PHE A 9 26.32 -20.60 6.77
CA PHE A 9 26.51 -20.41 5.34
C PHE A 9 25.33 -20.92 4.51
N ILE A 10 24.86 -22.14 4.77
CA ILE A 10 23.70 -22.73 4.08
C ILE A 10 22.46 -21.87 4.29
N LEU A 11 22.20 -21.43 5.53
CA LEU A 11 21.08 -20.55 5.85
C LEU A 11 21.18 -19.21 5.08
N GLY A 12 22.38 -18.61 5.03
CA GLY A 12 22.63 -17.40 4.26
C GLY A 12 22.36 -17.60 2.77
N VAL A 13 22.80 -18.72 2.18
CA VAL A 13 22.49 -19.04 0.77
C VAL A 13 20.98 -19.15 0.56
N ILE A 14 20.26 -19.89 1.42
CA ILE A 14 18.81 -20.07 1.31
C ILE A 14 18.08 -18.71 1.37
N LEU A 15 18.39 -17.88 2.38
CA LEU A 15 17.73 -16.58 2.54
C LEU A 15 18.02 -15.64 1.37
N LEU A 16 19.26 -15.63 0.87
CA LEU A 16 19.63 -14.84 -0.31
C LEU A 16 18.87 -15.33 -1.55
N SER A 17 18.79 -16.65 -1.77
CA SER A 17 18.04 -17.23 -2.89
C SER A 17 16.55 -16.89 -2.82
N VAL A 18 15.94 -16.91 -1.63
CA VAL A 18 14.54 -16.51 -1.41
C VAL A 18 14.29 -15.06 -1.82
N ASN A 19 15.17 -14.13 -1.44
CA ASN A 19 15.03 -12.72 -1.83
C ASN A 19 15.27 -12.50 -3.33
N ILE A 20 16.27 -13.18 -3.92
CA ILE A 20 16.52 -13.10 -5.37
C ILE A 20 15.29 -13.60 -6.13
N PHE A 21 14.69 -14.71 -5.68
CA PHE A 21 13.44 -15.20 -6.26
C PHE A 21 12.31 -14.15 -6.13
N GLY A 22 12.23 -13.44 -5.00
CA GLY A 22 11.29 -12.34 -4.77
C GLY A 22 11.34 -11.23 -5.82
N LEU A 23 12.52 -10.92 -6.37
CA LEU A 23 12.66 -9.91 -7.43
C LEU A 23 11.85 -10.23 -8.70
N PHE A 24 11.57 -11.51 -8.93
CA PHE A 24 10.83 -11.99 -10.10
C PHE A 24 9.37 -12.36 -9.78
N LYS A 25 8.95 -12.26 -8.51
CA LYS A 25 7.62 -12.68 -8.07
C LYS A 25 6.85 -11.54 -7.41
N SER A 26 5.91 -10.98 -8.17
CA SER A 26 5.00 -9.94 -7.72
C SER A 26 4.14 -10.36 -6.52
N MET A 27 3.87 -9.42 -5.61
CA MET A 27 2.86 -9.59 -4.55
C MET A 27 1.42 -9.56 -5.07
N ARG A 28 1.17 -9.01 -6.26
CA ARG A 28 -0.18 -8.98 -6.85
C ARG A 28 -0.65 -10.39 -7.15
N ASN A 29 -1.65 -10.88 -6.42
CA ASN A 29 -2.34 -12.12 -6.77
C ASN A 29 -3.41 -11.85 -7.85
N PRO A 30 -3.41 -12.56 -9.01
CA PRO A 30 -4.43 -12.42 -10.04
C PRO A 30 -5.87 -12.68 -9.59
N GLU A 31 -6.10 -13.44 -8.52
CA GLU A 31 -7.44 -13.69 -7.98
C GLU A 31 -8.18 -12.41 -7.59
N ILE A 32 -7.44 -11.33 -7.29
CA ILE A 32 -8.01 -10.02 -6.94
C ILE A 32 -8.93 -9.48 -8.04
N TYR A 33 -8.67 -9.80 -9.31
CA TYR A 33 -9.48 -9.34 -10.46
C TYR A 33 -10.83 -10.03 -10.56
N THR A 34 -11.07 -11.05 -9.74
CA THR A 34 -12.35 -11.77 -9.65
C THR A 34 -12.99 -11.65 -8.26
N LEU A 35 -12.34 -10.89 -7.36
CA LEU A 35 -12.74 -10.79 -5.96
C LEU A 35 -14.12 -10.17 -5.79
N GLU A 36 -14.41 -9.14 -6.58
CA GLU A 36 -15.71 -8.50 -6.69
C GLU A 36 -16.85 -9.52 -6.87
N GLN A 37 -16.71 -10.43 -7.84
CA GLN A 37 -17.74 -11.42 -8.18
C GLN A 37 -17.99 -12.42 -7.03
N LYS A 38 -16.95 -12.68 -6.22
CA LYS A 38 -17.03 -13.55 -5.05
C LYS A 38 -17.69 -12.85 -3.86
N LEU A 39 -17.39 -11.57 -3.62
CA LEU A 39 -17.88 -10.83 -2.46
C LEU A 39 -19.23 -10.15 -2.67
N LYS A 40 -19.55 -9.76 -3.91
CA LYS A 40 -20.72 -8.96 -4.27
C LYS A 40 -20.93 -7.77 -3.33
N ASN A 41 -19.86 -7.01 -3.07
CA ASN A 41 -19.92 -5.82 -2.22
C ASN A 41 -19.87 -4.54 -3.06
N ARG A 42 -18.71 -4.25 -3.67
CA ARG A 42 -18.52 -3.09 -4.57
C ARG A 42 -18.44 -3.55 -6.02
N LEU A 43 -19.02 -2.74 -6.92
CA LEU A 43 -18.96 -2.92 -8.37
C LEU A 43 -17.68 -2.32 -8.93
N ASN A 44 -17.10 -2.97 -9.93
CA ASN A 44 -15.89 -2.56 -10.65
C ASN A 44 -14.70 -2.26 -9.73
N ASP A 45 -14.43 -3.10 -8.72
CA ASP A 45 -13.43 -2.83 -7.67
C ASP A 45 -12.00 -2.80 -8.25
N VAL A 46 -11.64 -3.74 -9.13
CA VAL A 46 -10.33 -3.74 -9.82
C VAL A 46 -10.49 -3.89 -11.32
N VAL A 47 -10.38 -2.78 -12.03
CA VAL A 47 -10.50 -2.69 -13.50
C VAL A 47 -9.12 -2.62 -14.16
N ILE A 48 -8.17 -1.91 -13.55
CA ILE A 48 -6.81 -1.73 -14.09
C ILE A 48 -5.89 -2.79 -13.50
N LYS A 49 -5.27 -3.58 -14.37
CA LYS A 49 -4.31 -4.63 -13.97
C LYS A 49 -2.93 -4.07 -13.67
N TYR A 50 -2.21 -4.75 -12.78
CA TYR A 50 -0.78 -4.55 -12.60
C TYR A 50 0.00 -5.36 -13.66
N PRO A 51 1.04 -4.81 -14.31
CA PRO A 51 1.72 -3.54 -14.01
C PRO A 51 1.18 -2.31 -14.77
N ASP A 52 0.12 -2.43 -15.57
CA ASP A 52 -0.36 -1.34 -16.43
C ASP A 52 -0.81 -0.08 -15.68
N ILE A 53 -1.29 -0.24 -14.44
CA ILE A 53 -1.57 0.90 -13.54
C ILE A 53 -0.38 1.86 -13.44
N LYS A 54 0.87 1.37 -13.45
CA LYS A 54 2.06 2.22 -13.34
C LYS A 54 2.19 3.19 -14.50
N LYS A 55 1.86 2.74 -15.72
CA LYS A 55 1.89 3.59 -16.92
C LYS A 55 0.86 4.70 -16.80
N GLN A 56 -0.30 4.37 -16.22
CA GLN A 56 -1.36 5.34 -16.00
C GLN A 56 -1.02 6.32 -14.87
N LEU A 57 -0.12 6.01 -13.93
CA LEU A 57 0.28 6.95 -12.88
C LEU A 57 1.34 7.98 -13.31
N VAL A 58 1.88 7.85 -14.54
CA VAL A 58 2.81 8.84 -15.08
C VAL A 58 2.07 10.13 -15.44
N ARG A 59 2.65 11.28 -15.10
CA ARG A 59 2.10 12.60 -15.44
C ARG A 59 2.15 12.79 -16.96
N ARG A 60 1.05 13.26 -17.54
CA ARG A 60 0.96 13.55 -18.98
C ARG A 60 1.58 14.91 -19.29
N GLU A 61 2.01 15.09 -20.52
CA GLU A 61 2.47 16.41 -20.99
C GLU A 61 1.35 17.45 -20.84
N ASN A 62 1.71 18.63 -20.33
CA ASN A 62 0.80 19.77 -20.11
C ASN A 62 -0.39 19.49 -19.16
N GLU A 63 -0.32 18.43 -18.36
CA GLU A 63 -1.35 18.13 -17.38
C GLU A 63 -1.24 19.03 -16.15
N SER A 64 -2.34 19.71 -15.80
CA SER A 64 -2.39 20.53 -14.58
C SER A 64 -2.23 19.67 -13.33
N GLU A 65 -1.82 20.27 -12.20
CA GLU A 65 -1.67 19.51 -10.95
C GLU A 65 -3.00 18.94 -10.47
N VAL A 66 -4.09 19.69 -10.67
CA VAL A 66 -5.45 19.28 -10.32
C VAL A 66 -5.87 18.08 -11.16
N ASP A 67 -5.73 18.17 -12.49
CA ASP A 67 -6.11 17.08 -13.40
C ASP A 67 -5.28 15.83 -13.13
N PHE A 68 -3.98 15.99 -12.91
CA PHE A 68 -3.09 14.90 -12.53
C PHE A 68 -3.56 14.24 -11.23
N ALA A 69 -3.86 15.04 -10.19
CA ALA A 69 -4.24 14.51 -8.89
C ALA A 69 -5.60 13.79 -8.89
N VAL A 70 -6.61 14.38 -9.55
CA VAL A 70 -7.93 13.77 -9.74
C VAL A 70 -7.82 12.47 -10.55
N ARG A 71 -6.98 12.46 -11.60
CA ARG A 71 -6.75 11.26 -12.39
C ARG A 71 -6.00 10.18 -11.60
N VAL A 72 -4.95 10.52 -10.86
CA VAL A 72 -4.22 9.58 -10.00
C VAL A 72 -5.17 8.97 -8.96
N ASN A 73 -6.02 9.79 -8.35
CA ASN A 73 -7.05 9.33 -7.42
C ASN A 73 -7.94 8.24 -8.05
N LYS A 74 -8.45 8.48 -9.26
CA LYS A 74 -9.27 7.51 -9.98
C LYS A 74 -8.49 6.28 -10.42
N VAL A 75 -7.27 6.44 -10.92
CA VAL A 75 -6.42 5.32 -11.35
C VAL A 75 -6.09 4.38 -10.18
N VAL A 76 -5.83 4.93 -8.99
CA VAL A 76 -5.59 4.12 -7.78
C VAL A 76 -6.86 3.38 -7.38
N ASN A 77 -8.01 4.06 -7.34
CA ASN A 77 -9.32 3.43 -7.10
C ASN A 77 -9.55 2.25 -8.06
N ASP A 78 -9.35 2.45 -9.36
CA ASP A 78 -9.58 1.42 -10.38
C ASP A 78 -8.59 0.25 -10.34
N GLY A 79 -7.48 0.37 -9.59
CA GLY A 79 -6.42 -0.63 -9.53
C GLY A 79 -6.28 -1.34 -8.19
N PHE A 80 -7.19 -1.08 -7.25
CA PHE A 80 -7.13 -1.58 -5.89
C PHE A 80 -8.44 -2.21 -5.46
N ALA A 81 -8.35 -3.37 -4.78
CA ALA A 81 -9.52 -3.92 -4.14
C ALA A 81 -9.67 -3.39 -2.71
N HIS A 82 -10.90 -2.98 -2.36
CA HIS A 82 -11.25 -2.69 -0.98
C HIS A 82 -11.56 -4.00 -0.23
N TYR A 83 -10.55 -4.56 0.42
CA TYR A 83 -10.67 -5.83 1.12
C TYR A 83 -9.70 -5.98 2.29
N TRP A 84 -10.20 -6.46 3.43
CA TRP A 84 -9.37 -6.68 4.62
C TRP A 84 -9.76 -7.89 5.47
N LYS A 85 -10.46 -8.89 4.90
CA LYS A 85 -10.92 -10.06 5.67
C LYS A 85 -9.82 -11.11 5.84
N SER A 86 -9.95 -11.95 6.87
CA SER A 86 -8.93 -12.92 7.26
C SER A 86 -8.73 -14.04 6.23
N GLU A 87 -9.77 -14.39 5.49
CA GLU A 87 -9.76 -15.44 4.47
C GLU A 87 -8.79 -15.13 3.33
N GLY A 88 -8.57 -13.85 3.04
CA GLY A 88 -7.66 -13.40 2.00
C GLY A 88 -6.23 -13.13 2.47
N ILE A 89 -5.88 -13.44 3.72
CA ILE A 89 -4.53 -13.14 4.27
C ILE A 89 -3.43 -13.75 3.39
N GLU A 90 -3.54 -15.04 3.09
CA GLU A 90 -2.55 -15.76 2.30
C GLU A 90 -2.83 -15.61 0.80
N ILE A 91 -4.11 -15.51 0.39
CA ILE A 91 -4.49 -15.37 -1.03
C ILE A 91 -3.97 -14.04 -1.58
N TYR A 92 -4.25 -12.92 -0.92
CA TYR A 92 -3.88 -11.59 -1.42
C TYR A 92 -2.57 -11.07 -0.85
N ASN A 93 -1.74 -11.94 -0.26
CA ASN A 93 -0.46 -11.56 0.33
C ASN A 93 -0.58 -10.40 1.34
N MET A 94 -1.67 -10.40 2.13
CA MET A 94 -1.84 -9.40 3.19
C MET A 94 -0.82 -9.62 4.30
N ARG A 95 -0.49 -10.89 4.58
CA ARG A 95 0.76 -11.23 5.26
C ARG A 95 1.88 -11.03 4.25
N VAL A 96 2.88 -10.23 4.60
CA VAL A 96 4.02 -10.01 3.72
C VAL A 96 4.69 -11.36 3.45
N PRO A 97 4.79 -11.78 2.19
CA PRO A 97 5.28 -13.12 1.92
C PRO A 97 6.77 -13.30 2.19
N ILE A 98 7.19 -14.55 2.41
CA ILE A 98 8.59 -14.85 2.75
C ILE A 98 9.58 -14.43 1.65
N TRP A 99 9.18 -14.51 0.39
CA TRP A 99 10.00 -14.09 -0.75
C TRP A 99 10.06 -12.57 -0.93
N GLU A 100 9.06 -11.84 -0.43
CA GLU A 100 9.06 -10.38 -0.46
C GLU A 100 9.92 -9.83 0.69
N ASN A 101 9.69 -10.31 1.91
CA ASN A 101 10.44 -9.88 3.08
C ASN A 101 10.28 -10.91 4.22
N TYR A 102 11.27 -11.79 4.38
CA TYR A 102 11.21 -12.85 5.40
C TYR A 102 11.22 -12.32 6.85
N LEU A 103 11.67 -11.08 7.09
CA LEU A 103 11.63 -10.46 8.42
C LEU A 103 10.22 -10.00 8.79
N LEU A 104 9.52 -9.34 7.86
CA LEU A 104 8.11 -8.98 8.03
C LEU A 104 7.24 -10.24 8.10
N TYR A 105 7.54 -11.25 7.28
CA TYR A 105 6.91 -12.57 7.38
C TYR A 105 7.10 -13.18 8.77
N ALA A 106 8.31 -13.23 9.32
CA ALA A 106 8.54 -13.74 10.68
C ALA A 106 7.84 -12.88 11.74
N ALA A 107 7.88 -11.55 11.61
CA ALA A 107 7.21 -10.62 12.53
C ALA A 107 5.69 -10.84 12.58
N SER A 108 5.08 -11.32 11.50
CA SER A 108 3.66 -11.71 11.45
C SER A 108 3.27 -12.86 12.37
N TYR A 109 4.22 -13.69 12.78
CA TYR A 109 4.00 -14.75 13.78
C TYR A 109 4.30 -14.29 15.20
N ILE A 110 5.19 -13.30 15.36
CA ILE A 110 5.58 -12.75 16.67
C ILE A 110 4.51 -11.75 17.17
N ASN A 111 4.03 -10.87 16.29
CA ASN A 111 2.97 -9.93 16.60
C ASN A 111 1.91 -9.93 15.47
N PRO A 112 1.03 -10.95 15.44
CA PRO A 112 0.03 -11.10 14.39
C PRO A 112 -0.92 -9.90 14.29
N LYS A 113 -1.29 -9.28 15.42
CA LYS A 113 -2.17 -8.10 15.46
C LYS A 113 -1.64 -6.96 14.58
N LYS A 114 -0.31 -6.80 14.51
CA LYS A 114 0.35 -5.74 13.74
C LYS A 114 0.75 -6.17 12.32
N TYR A 115 1.23 -7.41 12.15
CA TYR A 115 1.94 -7.81 10.93
C TYR A 115 1.24 -8.90 10.10
N GLN A 116 0.15 -9.49 10.58
CA GLN A 116 -0.57 -10.54 9.83
C GLN A 116 -1.36 -9.98 8.64
N ARG A 117 -2.02 -8.83 8.83
CA ARG A 117 -2.64 -8.04 7.76
C ARG A 117 -1.87 -6.73 7.69
N TYR A 118 -0.77 -6.74 6.95
CA TYR A 118 0.20 -5.67 6.99
C TYR A 118 -0.20 -4.54 6.04
N GLU A 119 -0.26 -3.30 6.54
CA GLU A 119 -0.38 -2.11 5.71
C GLU A 119 1.01 -1.51 5.48
N PHE A 120 1.39 -1.38 4.20
CA PHE A 120 2.68 -0.83 3.83
C PHE A 120 2.70 0.68 4.00
N SER A 121 3.75 1.19 4.63
CA SER A 121 4.10 2.61 4.59
C SER A 121 4.78 2.98 3.26
N ASN A 122 5.48 2.02 2.63
CA ASN A 122 5.99 2.18 1.28
C ASN A 122 4.87 2.06 0.25
N TYR A 123 4.48 3.20 -0.29
CA TYR A 123 3.38 3.30 -1.24
C TYR A 123 3.58 2.43 -2.50
N LYS A 124 4.83 2.19 -2.94
CA LYS A 124 5.13 1.35 -4.12
C LYS A 124 4.81 -0.11 -3.86
N LYS A 125 5.01 -0.57 -2.62
CA LYS A 125 4.66 -1.92 -2.17
C LYS A 125 3.16 -2.09 -1.98
N GLY A 126 2.50 -1.06 -1.44
CA GLY A 126 1.03 -0.95 -1.44
C GLY A 126 0.45 -1.04 -2.87
N LEU A 127 1.00 -0.26 -3.80
CA LEU A 127 0.63 -0.24 -5.23
C LEU A 127 0.85 -1.58 -5.92
N GLU A 128 1.95 -2.26 -5.64
CA GLU A 128 2.21 -3.59 -6.17
C GLU A 128 1.16 -4.59 -5.71
N ARG A 129 0.87 -4.66 -4.40
CA ARG A 129 -0.10 -5.62 -3.85
C ARG A 129 -1.54 -5.27 -4.24
N GLY A 130 -1.88 -3.98 -4.17
CA GLY A 130 -3.18 -3.34 -4.44
C GLY A 130 -4.42 -4.02 -3.89
N VAL A 131 -4.31 -4.47 -2.64
CA VAL A 131 -5.44 -4.81 -1.78
C VAL A 131 -5.27 -4.03 -0.47
N GLY A 132 -6.35 -3.46 0.03
CA GLY A 132 -6.30 -2.68 1.27
C GLY A 132 -7.63 -2.08 1.69
N LEU A 133 -7.56 -1.20 2.69
CA LEU A 133 -8.66 -0.32 3.09
C LEU A 133 -8.46 1.09 2.51
N CYS A 134 -9.37 2.02 2.80
CA CYS A 134 -9.29 3.42 2.39
C CYS A 134 -7.93 4.08 2.71
N SER A 135 -7.32 3.72 3.85
CA SER A 135 -5.97 4.16 4.23
C SER A 135 -4.90 3.70 3.25
N SER A 136 -4.93 2.44 2.81
CA SER A 136 -3.95 1.87 1.88
C SER A 136 -4.02 2.53 0.50
N HIS A 137 -5.24 2.84 0.02
CA HIS A 137 -5.45 3.60 -1.22
C HIS A 137 -4.88 5.02 -1.09
N SER A 138 -5.18 5.68 0.04
CA SER A 138 -4.73 7.05 0.32
C SER A 138 -3.22 7.16 0.46
N ILE A 139 -2.54 6.16 1.06
CA ILE A 139 -1.07 6.09 1.11
C ILE A 139 -0.49 6.09 -0.30
N VAL A 140 -1.10 5.36 -1.23
CA VAL A 140 -0.65 5.29 -2.63
C VAL A 140 -0.84 6.59 -3.36
N VAL A 141 -2.02 7.20 -3.29
CA VAL A 141 -2.25 8.52 -3.89
C VAL A 141 -1.29 9.56 -3.32
N LYS A 142 -1.18 9.66 -1.98
CA LYS A 142 -0.22 10.57 -1.34
C LYS A 142 1.20 10.37 -1.85
N GLY A 143 1.67 9.12 -1.89
CA GLY A 143 3.02 8.81 -2.37
C GLY A 143 3.27 9.22 -3.82
N VAL A 144 2.32 8.96 -4.71
CA VAL A 144 2.43 9.36 -6.13
C VAL A 144 2.42 10.88 -6.28
N LEU A 145 1.58 11.60 -5.53
CA LEU A 145 1.53 13.06 -5.56
C LEU A 145 2.83 13.69 -5.06
N LEU A 146 3.38 13.18 -3.95
CA LEU A 146 4.64 13.66 -3.40
C LEU A 146 5.81 13.43 -4.36
N ASP A 147 5.88 12.26 -5.01
CA ASP A 147 6.90 11.97 -6.04
C ASP A 147 6.79 12.90 -7.27
N ASN A 148 5.66 13.58 -7.44
CA ASN A 148 5.41 14.56 -8.51
C ASN A 148 5.40 16.03 -8.02
N GLY A 149 5.89 16.27 -6.80
CA GLY A 149 6.04 17.63 -6.24
C GLY A 149 4.75 18.26 -5.73
N ILE A 150 3.64 17.52 -5.68
CA ILE A 150 2.36 18.01 -5.14
C ILE A 150 2.30 17.69 -3.65
N LYS A 151 2.04 18.71 -2.83
CA LYS A 151 1.89 18.52 -1.38
C LYS A 151 0.64 17.69 -1.10
N ALA A 152 0.78 16.64 -0.31
CA ALA A 152 -0.31 15.74 0.02
C ALA A 152 -0.22 15.21 1.46
N GLU A 153 -1.37 15.14 2.12
CA GLU A 153 -1.52 14.71 3.51
C GLU A 153 -2.60 13.63 3.63
N LEU A 154 -2.41 12.66 4.54
CA LEU A 154 -3.48 11.72 4.87
C LEU A 154 -4.37 12.36 5.91
N LEU A 155 -5.68 12.25 5.68
CA LEU A 155 -6.68 12.80 6.58
C LEU A 155 -7.60 11.67 7.05
N ASP A 156 -7.58 11.40 8.35
CA ASP A 156 -8.66 10.67 9.01
C ASP A 156 -9.87 11.61 9.11
N VAL A 157 -11.01 11.12 8.63
CA VAL A 157 -12.28 11.83 8.62
C VAL A 157 -13.27 11.04 9.47
N GLY A 158 -13.71 11.66 10.56
CA GLY A 158 -14.74 11.10 11.45
C GLY A 158 -14.35 9.82 12.17
N GLY A 159 -13.05 9.47 12.26
CA GLY A 159 -12.56 8.24 12.89
C GLY A 159 -12.93 6.96 12.14
N ARG A 160 -13.35 7.08 10.87
CA ARG A 160 -13.93 5.97 10.09
C ARG A 160 -13.39 5.87 8.67
N HIS A 161 -13.09 7.00 8.03
CA HIS A 161 -12.65 7.04 6.64
C HIS A 161 -11.33 7.79 6.49
N VAL A 162 -10.56 7.42 5.48
CA VAL A 162 -9.28 8.07 5.17
C VAL A 162 -9.29 8.54 3.73
N VAL A 163 -8.92 9.80 3.55
CA VAL A 163 -8.78 10.47 2.25
C VAL A 163 -7.45 11.23 2.20
N VAL A 164 -7.13 11.79 1.04
CA VAL A 164 -5.93 12.62 0.83
C VAL A 164 -6.33 14.07 0.68
N ARG A 165 -5.72 14.97 1.45
CA ARG A 165 -5.76 16.42 1.17
C ARG A 165 -4.59 16.73 0.25
N ALA A 166 -4.86 17.25 -0.96
CA ALA A 166 -3.84 17.69 -1.90
C ALA A 166 -3.86 19.21 -2.01
N GLU A 167 -2.70 19.87 -1.88
CA GLU A 167 -2.54 21.32 -2.01
C GLU A 167 -1.75 21.64 -3.28
N PHE A 168 -2.29 22.54 -4.09
CA PHE A 168 -1.78 22.90 -5.41
C PHE A 168 -1.10 24.28 -5.38
N ASN A 169 -0.31 24.59 -6.41
CA ASN A 169 0.49 25.82 -6.47
C ASN A 169 -0.31 27.12 -6.37
N ASN A 170 -1.59 27.12 -6.76
CA ASN A 170 -2.49 28.25 -6.61
C ASN A 170 -3.07 28.39 -5.19
N SER A 171 -2.53 27.65 -4.21
CA SER A 171 -3.02 27.57 -2.83
C SER A 171 -4.44 27.00 -2.68
N THR A 172 -5.00 26.40 -3.73
CA THR A 172 -6.23 25.62 -3.61
C THR A 172 -5.90 24.23 -3.08
N ALA A 173 -6.82 23.63 -2.33
CA ALA A 173 -6.67 22.28 -1.82
C ALA A 173 -7.95 21.49 -2.00
N TYR A 174 -7.83 20.26 -2.51
CA TYR A 174 -8.94 19.33 -2.73
C TYR A 174 -8.80 18.11 -1.83
N MET A 175 -9.95 17.51 -1.51
CA MET A 175 -10.01 16.20 -0.88
C MET A 175 -10.14 15.13 -1.96
N LEU A 176 -9.22 14.19 -1.99
CA LEU A 176 -9.18 13.08 -2.93
C LEU A 176 -9.54 11.80 -2.17
N ASP A 177 -10.56 11.09 -2.61
CA ASP A 177 -11.01 9.84 -2.02
C ASP A 177 -10.73 8.67 -2.97
N PRO A 178 -9.58 8.00 -2.82
CA PRO A 178 -9.22 6.92 -3.72
C PRO A 178 -9.90 5.59 -3.36
N ASP A 179 -10.64 5.54 -2.27
CA ASP A 179 -11.45 4.36 -1.95
C ASP A 179 -12.68 4.27 -2.84
N PHE A 180 -13.25 5.43 -3.20
CA PHE A 180 -14.43 5.53 -4.08
C PHE A 180 -14.14 6.17 -5.44
N GLY A 181 -12.93 6.69 -5.64
CA GLY A 181 -12.54 7.37 -6.88
C GLY A 181 -13.14 8.78 -7.04
N TYR A 182 -13.75 9.32 -5.98
CA TYR A 182 -14.33 10.66 -5.97
C TYR A 182 -13.34 11.70 -5.44
N TYR A 183 -13.63 12.97 -5.72
CA TYR A 183 -12.92 14.10 -5.12
C TYR A 183 -13.91 15.20 -4.75
N VAL A 184 -13.58 15.95 -3.70
CA VAL A 184 -14.33 17.12 -3.26
C VAL A 184 -13.49 18.36 -3.57
N PRO A 185 -13.97 19.29 -4.42
CA PRO A 185 -13.22 20.49 -4.82
C PRO A 185 -13.22 21.59 -3.73
N HIS A 186 -13.07 21.19 -2.48
CA HIS A 186 -13.09 22.04 -1.30
C HIS A 186 -12.06 21.57 -0.28
N ASP A 187 -11.46 22.51 0.45
CA ASP A 187 -10.56 22.20 1.55
C ASP A 187 -11.33 21.81 2.83
N THR A 188 -10.62 21.16 3.74
CA THR A 188 -11.04 20.75 5.08
C THR A 188 -11.76 21.85 5.87
N ALA A 189 -11.30 23.11 5.80
CA ALA A 189 -11.94 24.24 6.49
C ALA A 189 -13.35 24.52 5.95
N ALA A 190 -13.50 24.56 4.63
CA ALA A 190 -14.79 24.78 3.97
C ALA A 190 -15.77 23.63 4.27
N ILE A 191 -15.30 22.38 4.19
CA ILE A 191 -16.12 21.20 4.50
C ILE A 191 -16.51 21.16 5.99
N THR A 192 -15.65 21.62 6.89
CA THR A 192 -15.98 21.68 8.33
C THR A 192 -17.05 22.74 8.61
N ALA A 193 -17.00 23.87 7.90
CA ALA A 193 -18.01 24.92 8.00
C ALA A 193 -19.35 24.50 7.37
N ASN A 194 -19.30 23.75 6.27
CA ASN A 194 -20.48 23.26 5.57
C ASN A 194 -20.25 21.83 5.03
N PRO A 195 -20.60 20.78 5.81
CA PRO A 195 -20.41 19.39 5.40
C PRO A 195 -21.22 18.99 4.17
N GLU A 196 -22.32 19.69 3.87
CA GLU A 196 -23.15 19.44 2.69
C GLU A 196 -22.39 19.65 1.36
N LEU A 197 -21.25 20.34 1.38
CA LEU A 197 -20.36 20.45 0.22
C LEU A 197 -19.87 19.09 -0.32
N VAL A 198 -19.93 18.02 0.48
CA VAL A 198 -19.56 16.67 0.01
C VAL A 198 -20.72 15.92 -0.63
N ARG A 199 -21.97 16.38 -0.48
CA ARG A 199 -23.15 15.63 -0.96
C ARG A 199 -23.13 15.40 -2.46
N GLU A 200 -22.83 16.44 -3.24
CA GLU A 200 -22.82 16.34 -4.70
C GLU A 200 -21.74 15.37 -5.21
N PRO A 201 -20.46 15.46 -4.74
CA PRO A 201 -19.43 14.49 -5.09
C PRO A 201 -19.78 13.03 -4.76
N TYR A 202 -20.52 12.80 -3.66
CA TYR A 202 -20.93 11.47 -3.20
C TYR A 202 -22.38 11.13 -3.56
N SER A 203 -23.03 11.86 -4.48
CA SER A 203 -24.46 11.67 -4.79
C SER A 203 -24.77 10.30 -5.41
N THR A 204 -23.79 9.68 -6.06
CA THR A 204 -23.92 8.39 -6.74
C THR A 204 -23.39 7.20 -5.93
N MET A 205 -23.19 7.35 -4.62
CA MET A 205 -22.64 6.29 -3.77
C MET A 205 -23.37 4.93 -3.91
N ALA A 206 -24.70 4.94 -3.97
CA ALA A 206 -25.49 3.72 -4.11
C ALA A 206 -25.17 2.93 -5.41
N SER A 207 -24.71 3.60 -6.47
CA SER A 207 -24.37 2.95 -7.74
C SER A 207 -23.06 2.14 -7.69
N LEU A 208 -22.24 2.35 -6.65
CA LEU A 208 -20.98 1.63 -6.47
C LEU A 208 -21.16 0.25 -5.84
N TYR A 209 -22.37 -0.10 -5.39
CA TYR A 209 -22.61 -1.30 -4.61
C TYR A 209 -23.55 -2.27 -5.32
N TYR A 210 -23.32 -3.56 -5.09
CA TYR A 210 -24.31 -4.59 -5.42
C TYR A 210 -25.56 -4.42 -4.55
N LYS A 211 -26.71 -4.94 -5.02
CA LYS A 211 -27.95 -4.91 -4.24
C LYS A 211 -27.83 -5.69 -2.92
N GLU A 212 -26.98 -6.72 -2.93
CA GLU A 212 -26.70 -7.60 -1.80
C GLU A 212 -25.54 -7.09 -0.91
N ALA A 213 -25.01 -5.89 -1.18
CA ALA A 213 -23.92 -5.33 -0.42
C ALA A 213 -24.29 -5.18 1.06
N VAL A 214 -23.32 -5.50 1.93
CA VAL A 214 -23.50 -5.42 3.38
C VAL A 214 -22.93 -4.08 3.84
N GLU A 215 -23.76 -3.29 4.52
CA GLU A 215 -23.41 -1.97 5.07
C GLU A 215 -22.75 -1.02 4.04
N PRO A 216 -23.41 -0.75 2.89
CA PRO A 216 -22.87 0.18 1.91
C PRO A 216 -22.78 1.59 2.50
N TYR A 217 -21.73 2.32 2.11
CA TYR A 217 -21.67 3.74 2.43
C TYR A 217 -22.72 4.48 1.62
N THR A 218 -23.41 5.42 2.28
CA THR A 218 -24.44 6.27 1.66
C THR A 218 -23.96 7.71 1.57
N THR A 219 -24.58 8.51 0.70
CA THR A 219 -24.30 9.94 0.61
C THR A 219 -24.47 10.64 1.97
N ASP A 220 -25.54 10.34 2.70
CA ASP A 220 -25.77 10.92 4.04
C ASP A 220 -24.71 10.50 5.05
N MET A 221 -24.23 9.26 4.97
CA MET A 221 -23.12 8.79 5.80
C MET A 221 -21.84 9.57 5.50
N MET A 222 -21.57 9.86 4.22
CA MET A 222 -20.40 10.68 3.85
C MET A 222 -20.54 12.11 4.39
N VAL A 223 -21.71 12.72 4.28
CA VAL A 223 -21.96 14.05 4.87
C VAL A 223 -21.74 14.03 6.40
N ASP A 224 -22.26 13.03 7.11
CA ASP A 224 -22.03 12.87 8.56
C ASP A 224 -20.55 12.68 8.91
N ILE A 225 -19.85 11.78 8.21
CA ILE A 225 -18.42 11.50 8.43
C ILE A 225 -17.60 12.78 8.21
N PHE A 226 -17.82 13.48 7.11
CA PHE A 226 -17.14 14.74 6.81
C PHE A 226 -17.58 15.92 7.68
N GLY A 227 -18.74 15.83 8.33
CA GLY A 227 -19.16 16.79 9.37
C GLY A 227 -18.41 16.64 10.69
N LYS A 228 -17.76 15.49 10.91
CA LYS A 228 -16.99 15.22 12.12
C LYS A 228 -15.57 15.78 12.03
N ARG A 229 -14.85 15.62 13.16
CA ARG A 229 -13.46 16.04 13.30
C ARG A 229 -12.58 15.32 12.29
N LYS A 230 -11.61 16.07 11.76
CA LYS A 230 -10.61 15.60 10.80
C LYS A 230 -9.23 15.70 11.44
N TYR A 231 -8.37 14.72 11.20
CA TYR A 231 -7.02 14.68 11.77
C TYR A 231 -6.01 14.28 10.70
N VAL A 232 -4.97 15.12 10.53
CA VAL A 232 -3.85 14.80 9.67
C VAL A 232 -2.95 13.80 10.37
N TYR A 233 -2.60 12.72 9.69
CA TYR A 233 -1.70 11.71 10.25
C TYR A 233 -0.65 11.27 9.24
N ASN A 234 0.42 10.67 9.77
CA ASN A 234 1.49 10.12 8.98
C ASN A 234 1.64 8.63 9.27
N VAL A 235 1.73 7.85 8.20
CA VAL A 235 2.09 6.44 8.27
C VAL A 235 3.59 6.35 8.08
N SER A 236 4.28 5.94 9.13
CA SER A 236 5.70 5.61 9.07
C SER A 236 5.95 4.32 9.82
N ASN A 237 6.80 3.47 9.27
CA ASN A 237 7.16 2.22 9.92
C ASN A 237 8.67 1.99 9.76
N PRO A 238 9.50 2.49 10.70
CA PRO A 238 10.96 2.35 10.61
C PRO A 238 11.42 0.89 10.52
N PHE A 239 10.64 -0.05 11.04
CA PHE A 239 10.93 -1.48 10.90
C PHE A 239 10.75 -1.97 9.46
N GLU A 240 9.79 -1.44 8.71
CA GLU A 240 9.62 -1.72 7.28
C GLU A 240 10.90 -1.32 6.54
N ASP A 241 11.31 -0.06 6.68
CA ASP A 241 12.50 0.48 6.01
C ASP A 241 13.76 -0.31 6.38
N PHE A 242 13.97 -0.56 7.67
CA PHE A 242 15.07 -1.38 8.15
C PHE A 242 15.04 -2.78 7.53
N SER A 243 13.86 -3.43 7.54
CA SER A 243 13.73 -4.80 7.07
C SER A 243 14.10 -4.95 5.60
N TYR A 244 13.73 -3.98 4.75
CA TYR A 244 14.05 -4.01 3.32
C TYR A 244 15.55 -3.91 3.01
N TRP A 245 16.35 -3.32 3.90
CA TRP A 245 17.82 -3.39 3.84
C TRP A 245 18.35 -4.68 4.46
N ALA A 246 17.82 -5.04 5.62
CA ALA A 246 18.30 -6.15 6.42
C ALA A 246 18.11 -7.51 5.72
N ILE A 247 17.07 -7.67 4.90
CA ILE A 247 16.88 -8.90 4.12
C ILE A 247 18.07 -9.18 3.20
N TRP A 248 18.79 -8.17 2.71
CA TRP A 248 19.98 -8.37 1.87
C TRP A 248 21.27 -8.53 2.66
N ILE A 249 21.40 -7.81 3.78
CA ILE A 249 22.63 -7.77 4.57
C ILE A 249 22.78 -9.04 5.42
N ILE A 250 21.71 -9.49 6.08
CA ILE A 250 21.76 -10.66 6.98
C ILE A 250 22.28 -11.92 6.27
N PRO A 251 21.79 -12.29 5.07
CA PRO A 251 22.28 -13.47 4.35
C PRO A 251 23.78 -13.40 4.05
N VAL A 252 24.29 -12.22 3.68
CA VAL A 252 25.72 -11.99 3.43
C VAL A 252 26.52 -12.19 4.71
N LEU A 253 26.09 -11.59 5.83
CA LEU A 253 26.76 -11.73 7.12
C LEU A 253 26.80 -13.19 7.60
N LEU A 254 25.76 -13.97 7.36
CA LEU A 254 25.72 -15.39 7.70
C LEU A 254 26.73 -16.24 6.91
N MET A 255 27.05 -15.84 5.67
CA MET A 255 28.03 -16.54 4.83
C MET A 255 29.50 -16.20 5.17
N LEU A 256 29.78 -15.01 5.70
CA LEU A 256 31.14 -14.51 5.95
C LEU A 256 32.04 -15.44 6.81
N PRO A 257 31.58 -16.05 7.92
CA PRO A 257 32.46 -16.82 8.80
C PRO A 257 33.13 -18.01 8.11
N LEU A 258 32.44 -18.65 7.16
CA LEU A 258 32.98 -19.76 6.38
C LEU A 258 33.94 -19.24 5.30
N ILE A 259 33.53 -18.19 4.56
CA ILE A 259 34.34 -17.55 3.51
C ILE A 259 35.69 -17.08 4.07
N ILE A 260 35.69 -16.33 5.18
CA ILE A 260 36.90 -15.82 5.84
C ILE A 260 37.79 -16.98 6.29
N SER A 261 37.21 -18.05 6.83
CA SER A 261 37.99 -19.21 7.28
C SER A 261 38.66 -19.97 6.13
N SER A 262 38.00 -20.05 4.96
CA SER A 262 38.56 -20.66 3.76
C SER A 262 39.70 -19.82 3.17
N ILE A 263 39.55 -18.49 3.13
CA ILE A 263 40.61 -17.57 2.65
C ILE A 263 41.86 -17.68 3.53
N LYS A 264 41.71 -17.68 4.86
CA LYS A 264 42.84 -17.84 5.79
C LYS A 264 43.55 -19.19 5.62
N ARG A 265 42.80 -20.29 5.42
CA ARG A 265 43.39 -21.62 5.20
C ARG A 265 44.25 -21.66 3.93
N ASN A 266 43.78 -21.05 2.84
CA ASN A 266 44.53 -21.03 1.58
C ASN A 266 45.81 -20.20 1.67
N ARG A 267 45.83 -19.10 2.45
CA ARG A 267 47.05 -18.31 2.68
C ARG A 267 48.15 -19.06 3.46
N HIS A 268 47.78 -20.00 4.32
CA HIS A 268 48.75 -20.82 5.06
C HIS A 268 49.33 -21.97 4.25
N MET A 269 48.72 -22.37 3.11
CA MET A 269 49.27 -23.42 2.24
C MET A 269 50.19 -22.87 1.13
N VAL A 270 50.26 -21.54 0.97
CA VAL A 270 51.10 -20.86 -0.04
C VAL A 270 52.38 -20.27 0.59
N ARG A 271 52.61 -20.52 1.88
CA ARG A 271 53.87 -20.24 2.59
C ARG A 271 54.50 -21.56 3.00
#